data_AF-A0A432EPU8-F1
#
_entry.id   AF-A0A432EPU8-F1
#
_cell.length_a   1.000
_cell.length_b   1.000
_cell.length_c   1.000
_cell.angle_alpha   90.00
_cell.angle_beta   90.00
_cell.angle_gamma   90.00
#
_symmetry.space_group_name_H-M   'P 1'
#
loop_
_entity.id
_entity.type
_entity.pdbx_description
1 polymer ?
#
loop_
_entity_poly.entity_id
_entity_poly.type
_entity_poly.pdbx_seq_one_letter_code
_entity_poly.pdbx_strand_id
1 'polypeptide(L)' 'IDLQYAVAAALVGRAIKARNTPDGARVIGAILDYAGRFPLREMGVMLVSDMHRAIGSELFNVPEFAEWANSIADVMFYND' A
#
# COMPACT_ATOMS: atom_id res chain seq x y z
N ILE A 1 9.40 -11.94 -11.32
CA ILE A 1 8.25 -11.98 -10.38
C ILE A 1 8.74 -11.99 -8.94
N ASP A 2 9.70 -12.84 -8.58
CA ASP A 2 10.26 -12.97 -7.22
C ASP A 2 10.66 -11.65 -6.51
N LEU A 3 11.37 -10.75 -7.20
CA LEU A 3 11.83 -9.49 -6.60
C LEU A 3 10.69 -8.57 -6.14
N GLN A 4 9.60 -8.48 -6.90
CA GLN A 4 8.48 -7.60 -6.54
C GLN A 4 7.71 -8.15 -5.33
N TYR A 5 7.59 -9.47 -5.20
CA TYR A 5 7.04 -10.12 -4.02
C TYR A 5 7.93 -9.89 -2.79
N ALA A 6 9.24 -10.03 -2.93
CA ALA A 6 10.19 -9.77 -1.84
C ALA A 6 10.10 -8.31 -1.37
N VAL A 7 10.01 -7.35 -2.29
CA VAL A 7 9.81 -5.94 -1.96
C VAL A 7 8.47 -5.73 -1.25
N ALA A 8 7.38 -6.27 -1.77
CA ALA A 8 6.06 -6.15 -1.14
C ALA A 8 6.06 -6.71 0.29
N ALA A 9 6.58 -7.92 0.49
CA ALA A 9 6.69 -8.56 1.80
C ALA A 9 7.54 -7.74 2.77
N ALA A 10 8.66 -7.17 2.31
CA ALA A 10 9.52 -6.30 3.13
C ALA A 10 8.79 -5.01 3.55
N LEU A 11 8.00 -4.42 2.66
CA LEU A 11 7.21 -3.22 2.96
C LEU A 11 6.06 -3.51 3.93
N VAL A 12 5.38 -4.65 3.81
CA VAL A 12 4.38 -5.09 4.80
C VAL A 12 5.04 -5.28 6.17
N GLY A 13 6.20 -5.95 6.23
CA GLY A 13 6.98 -6.09 7.46
C GLY A 13 7.42 -4.76 8.05
N ARG A 14 7.74 -3.77 7.22
CA ARG A 14 8.05 -2.40 7.65
C ARG A 14 6.83 -1.69 8.25
N ALA A 15 5.66 -1.83 7.63
CA ALA A 15 4.41 -1.27 8.14
C ALA A 15 4.04 -1.85 9.52
N ILE A 16 4.12 -3.18 9.68
CA ILE A 16 3.86 -3.87 10.95
C ILE A 16 4.75 -3.31 12.07
N LYS A 17 6.03 -3.10 11.79
CA LYS A 17 6.99 -2.55 12.78
C LYS A 17 6.73 -1.09 13.11
N ALA A 18 6.24 -0.31 12.15
CA ALA A 18 6.05 1.14 12.29
C ALA A 18 4.71 1.52 12.93
N ARG A 19 3.69 0.65 12.87
CA ARG A 19 2.31 1.00 13.23
C ARG A 19 2.11 1.62 14.62
N ASN A 20 2.88 1.16 15.61
CA ASN A 20 2.80 1.65 16.99
C ASN A 20 3.88 2.70 17.33
N THR A 21 4.48 3.32 16.32
CA THR A 21 5.52 4.33 16.50
C THR A 21 4.98 5.72 16.18
N PRO A 22 5.57 6.81 16.72
CA PRO A 22 5.17 8.18 16.36
C PRO A 22 5.27 8.47 14.86
N ASP A 23 6.16 7.75 14.17
CA ASP A 23 6.38 7.86 12.72
C ASP A 23 5.48 6.94 11.88
N GLY A 24 4.57 6.19 12.51
CA GLY A 24 3.78 5.13 11.86
C GLY A 24 2.99 5.64 10.66
N ALA A 25 2.24 6.72 10.83
CA ALA A 25 1.45 7.34 9.76
C ALA A 25 2.33 7.73 8.56
N ARG A 26 3.47 8.38 8.82
CA ARG A 26 4.43 8.79 7.78
C ARG A 26 5.00 7.60 7.01
N VAL A 27 5.32 6.50 7.70
CA VAL A 27 5.84 5.28 7.06
C VAL A 27 4.76 4.60 6.23
N ILE A 28 3.54 4.49 6.75
CA ILE A 28 2.41 3.87 6.04
C ILE A 28 2.07 4.67 4.79
N GLY A 29 1.98 6.01 4.90
CA GLY A 29 1.75 6.90 3.76
C GLY A 29 2.78 6.74 2.65
N ALA A 30 4.07 6.71 3.00
CA ALA A 30 5.13 6.49 2.03
C ALA A 30 5.05 5.12 1.31
N ILE A 31 4.54 4.08 1.98
CA ILE A 31 4.32 2.77 1.34
C ILE A 31 3.14 2.83 0.36
N LEU A 32 2.06 3.55 0.70
CA LEU A 32 0.90 3.75 -0.18
C LEU A 32 1.27 4.55 -1.44
N ASP A 33 2.04 5.62 -1.28
CA ASP A 33 2.61 6.37 -2.42
C ASP A 33 3.42 5.47 -3.35
N TYR A 34 4.23 4.60 -2.77
CA TYR A 34 5.01 3.63 -3.54
C TYR A 34 4.12 2.57 -4.19
N ALA A 35 3.06 2.12 -3.52
CA ALA A 35 2.10 1.16 -4.05
C ALA A 35 1.46 1.62 -5.36
N GLY A 36 1.15 2.92 -5.47
CA GLY A 36 0.63 3.53 -6.71
C GLY A 36 1.65 3.59 -7.86
N ARG A 37 2.94 3.41 -7.58
CA ARG A 37 4.04 3.47 -8.56
C ARG A 37 4.57 2.09 -8.97
N PHE A 38 3.94 1.01 -8.50
CA PHE A 38 4.37 -0.34 -8.89
C PHE A 38 4.31 -0.52 -10.42
N PRO A 39 5.35 -1.10 -11.05
CA PRO A 39 5.33 -1.36 -12.49
C PRO A 39 4.19 -2.28 -12.91
N LEU A 40 3.86 -3.27 -12.07
CA LEU A 40 2.70 -4.14 -12.24
C LEU A 40 1.63 -3.72 -11.23
N ARG A 41 0.52 -3.14 -11.70
CA ARG A 41 -0.54 -2.58 -10.86
C ARG A 41 -1.13 -3.58 -9.88
N GLU A 42 -1.31 -4.83 -10.30
CA GLU A 42 -1.79 -5.93 -9.46
C GLU A 42 -0.92 -6.13 -8.20
N MET A 43 0.39 -5.88 -8.31
CA MET A 43 1.30 -5.95 -7.16
C MET A 43 1.08 -4.82 -6.16
N GLY A 44 0.70 -3.63 -6.63
CA GLY A 44 0.29 -2.52 -5.76
C GLY A 44 -0.98 -2.86 -4.99
N VAL A 45 -2.00 -3.41 -5.66
CA VAL A 45 -3.25 -3.88 -5.03
C VAL A 45 -2.97 -5.00 -4.02
N MET A 46 -2.09 -5.94 -4.37
CA MET A 46 -1.67 -7.01 -3.48
C MET A 46 -0.98 -6.47 -2.23
N LEU A 47 0.00 -5.57 -2.39
CA LEU A 47 0.71 -4.94 -1.27
C LEU A 47 -0.26 -4.25 -0.31
N VAL A 48 -1.20 -3.43 -0.81
CA VAL A 48 -2.15 -2.72 0.05
C VAL A 48 -3.14 -3.67 0.72
N SER A 49 -3.54 -4.75 0.03
CA SER A 49 -4.36 -5.81 0.62
C SER A 49 -3.64 -6.54 1.77
N ASP A 50 -2.35 -6.83 1.59
CA ASP A 50 -1.52 -7.47 2.62
C ASP A 50 -1.26 -6.52 3.80
N MET A 51 -1.07 -5.23 3.55
CA MET A 51 -1.01 -4.23 4.61
C MET A 51 -2.32 -4.19 5.40
N HIS A 52 -3.47 -4.14 4.73
CA HIS A 52 -4.77 -4.14 5.41
C HIS A 52 -4.95 -5.38 6.30
N ARG A 53 -4.56 -6.57 5.82
CA ARG A 53 -4.59 -7.79 6.65
C ARG A 53 -3.66 -7.70 7.87
N ALA A 54 -2.52 -7.03 7.74
CA ALA A 54 -1.49 -7.00 8.76
C ALA A 54 -1.69 -5.90 9.83
N ILE A 55 -2.20 -4.73 9.44
CA ILE A 55 -2.32 -3.53 10.31
C ILE A 55 -3.76 -3.00 10.43
N GLY A 56 -4.71 -3.56 9.67
CA GLY A 56 -6.13 -3.22 9.80
C GLY A 56 -6.44 -1.77 9.44
N SER A 57 -7.33 -1.16 10.23
CA SER A 57 -7.89 0.17 9.98
C SER A 57 -6.91 1.33 10.09
N GLU A 58 -5.72 1.11 10.66
CA GLU A 58 -4.64 2.11 10.68
C GLU A 58 -4.26 2.57 9.28
N LEU A 59 -4.40 1.67 8.30
CA LEU A 59 -4.21 1.96 6.89
C LEU A 59 -5.13 3.07 6.37
N PHE A 60 -6.35 3.18 6.90
CA PHE A 60 -7.35 4.15 6.46
C PHE A 60 -7.19 5.51 7.15
N ASN A 61 -6.32 5.63 8.14
CA ASN A 61 -6.11 6.85 8.92
C ASN A 61 -5.11 7.82 8.26
N VAL A 62 -4.49 7.42 7.15
CA VAL A 62 -3.52 8.25 6.42
C VAL A 62 -4.13 8.73 5.10
N PRO A 63 -3.95 10.01 4.71
CA PRO A 63 -4.59 10.57 3.51
C PRO A 63 -4.19 9.85 2.22
N GLU A 64 -2.98 9.30 2.16
CA GLU A 64 -2.42 8.60 1.00
C GLU A 64 -3.24 7.36 0.62
N PHE A 65 -4.04 6.80 1.55
CA PHE A 65 -4.92 5.69 1.21
C PHE A 65 -6.01 6.11 0.23
N ALA A 66 -6.63 7.29 0.46
CA ALA A 66 -7.63 7.83 -0.43
C ALA A 66 -7.03 8.20 -1.79
N GLU A 67 -5.84 8.79 -1.80
CA GLU A 67 -5.13 9.13 -3.03
C GLU A 67 -4.78 7.88 -3.85
N TRP A 68 -4.23 6.86 -3.20
CA TRP A 68 -3.95 5.56 -3.82
C TRP A 68 -5.23 4.92 -4.37
N ALA A 69 -6.30 4.88 -3.59
CA ALA A 69 -7.58 4.30 -3.98
C ALA A 69 -8.17 5.00 -5.21
N ASN A 70 -8.09 6.33 -5.29
CA ASN A 70 -8.50 7.08 -6.46
C ASN A 70 -7.64 6.76 -7.69
N SER A 71 -6.32 6.63 -7.51
CA SER A 71 -5.40 6.33 -8.62
C SER A 71 -5.65 4.96 -9.28
N ILE A 72 -6.23 4.01 -8.53
CA ILE A 72 -6.63 2.69 -9.06
C ILE A 72 -8.09 2.66 -9.53
N ALA A 73 -8.97 3.52 -9.00
CA ALA A 73 -10.37 3.60 -9.42
C ALA A 73 -10.47 4.01 -10.89
N ASP A 74 -9.66 4.97 -11.33
CA ASP A 74 -9.57 5.38 -12.73
C ASP A 74 -9.23 4.22 -13.69
N VAL A 75 -8.59 3.16 -13.18
CA VAL A 75 -8.20 1.98 -13.97
C VAL A 75 -9.36 0.98 -14.11
N MET A 76 -10.25 0.87 -13.12
CA MET A 76 -11.41 -0.04 -13.20
C MET A 76 -12.45 0.44 -14.22
N PHE A 77 -12.49 1.75 -14.53
CA PHE A 77 -13.44 2.34 -15.49
C PHE A 77 -12.88 2.50 -16.92
N TYR A 78 -11.60 2.22 -17.18
CA TYR A 78 -10.99 2.41 -18.51
C TYR A 78 -11.03 1.16 -19.41
N ASN A 79 -11.72 0.10 -18.99
CA ASN A 79 -11.82 -1.17 -19.74
C ASN A 79 -13.23 -1.46 -20.31
N ASP A 80 -14.12 -0.46 -20.36
CA ASP A 80 -15.44 -0.54 -21.02
C ASP A 80 -15.44 0.13 -22.41
#